data_AF-A0A8I1RLT4-F1
#
_entry.id   AF-A0A8I1RLT4-F1
#
_cell.length_a   1.000
_cell.length_b   1.000
_cell.length_c   1.000
_cell.angle_alpha   90.00
_cell.angle_beta   90.00
_cell.angle_gamma   90.00
#
_symmetry.space_group_name_H-M   'P 1'
#
loop_
_entity.id
_entity.type
_entity.pdbx_description
1 polymer ?
#
loop_
_entity_poly.entity_id
_entity_poly.type
_entity_poly.pdbx_seq_one_letter_code
_entity_poly.pdbx_strand_id
1 'polypeptide(L)' 'PMQTGMWADEDGAARVIAGSPETFKAGIPLQKLATPEDIAEAVVFLLSDRAAHITMTDLYVDGGATLRA' A
#
# COMPACT_ATOMS: atom_id res chain seq x y z
N PRO A 1 -15.45 1.49 8.56
CA PRO A 1 -14.56 0.52 9.25
C PRO A 1 -13.24 0.43 8.47
N MET A 2 -12.10 0.14 9.11
CA MET A 2 -10.86 -0.13 8.39
C MET A 2 -11.00 -1.39 7.51
N GLN A 3 -10.18 -1.51 6.47
CA GLN A 3 -10.28 -2.58 5.46
C GLN A 3 -10.31 -3.99 6.06
N THR A 4 -9.51 -4.25 7.11
CA THR A 4 -9.46 -5.55 7.80
C THR A 4 -10.76 -5.89 8.53
N GLY A 5 -11.48 -4.89 9.04
CA GLY A 5 -12.79 -5.07 9.68
C GLY A 5 -13.92 -5.39 8.69
N MET A 6 -13.63 -5.38 7.38
CA MET A 6 -14.58 -5.74 6.32
C MET A 6 -14.33 -7.16 5.78
N TRP A 7 -13.31 -7.87 6.26
CA TRP A 7 -13.02 -9.23 5.80
C TRP A 7 -14.01 -10.22 6.43
N ALA A 8 -14.60 -11.07 5.59
CA ALA A 8 -15.59 -12.06 6.01
C ALA A 8 -14.98 -13.34 6.59
N ASP A 9 -13.70 -13.60 6.29
CA ASP A 9 -12.96 -14.81 6.64
C ASP A 9 -11.44 -14.50 6.66
N GLU A 10 -10.64 -15.54 6.93
CA GLU A 10 -9.18 -15.47 7.05
C GLU A 10 -8.46 -15.19 5.71
N ASP A 11 -9.13 -15.41 4.57
CA ASP A 11 -8.57 -15.23 3.23
C ASP A 11 -8.67 -13.79 2.71
N GLY A 12 -9.14 -12.86 3.55
CA GLY A 12 -9.29 -11.44 3.19
C GLY A 12 -8.01 -10.80 2.65
N ALA A 13 -6.87 -11.11 3.27
CA ALA A 13 -5.56 -10.62 2.83
C ALA A 13 -5.20 -11.13 1.43
N ALA A 14 -5.36 -12.44 1.19
CA ALA A 14 -5.04 -13.06 -0.09
C ALA A 14 -5.88 -12.47 -1.23
N ARG A 15 -7.17 -12.23 -0.99
CA ARG A 15 -8.08 -11.60 -1.98
C ARG A 15 -7.69 -10.16 -2.30
N VAL A 16 -7.27 -9.37 -1.30
CA VAL A 16 -6.81 -7.99 -1.55
C VAL A 16 -5.52 -8.00 -2.37
N ILE A 17 -4.59 -8.90 -2.04
CA ILE A 17 -3.33 -9.05 -2.76
C ILE A 17 -3.57 -9.46 -4.22
N ALA A 18 -4.44 -10.44 -4.47
CA ALA A 18 -4.74 -10.90 -5.82
C ALA A 18 -5.51 -9.86 -6.66
N GLY A 19 -6.34 -9.04 -6.01
CA GLY A 19 -7.29 -8.18 -6.71
C GLY A 19 -8.46 -8.97 -7.28
N SER A 20 -9.29 -8.30 -8.09
CA SER A 20 -10.46 -8.89 -8.72
C SER A 20 -10.67 -8.28 -10.11
N PRO A 21 -10.29 -8.98 -11.18
CA PRO A 21 -10.52 -8.54 -12.55
C PRO A 21 -12.01 -8.30 -12.86
N GLU A 22 -12.89 -9.16 -12.33
CA GLU A 22 -14.35 -9.09 -12.52
C GLU A 22 -14.97 -7.79 -12.00
N THR A 23 -14.30 -7.14 -11.04
CA THR A 23 -14.74 -5.87 -10.46
C THR A 23 -13.76 -4.73 -10.75
N PHE A 24 -12.86 -4.92 -11.72
CA PHE A 24 -11.82 -3.97 -12.12
C PHE A 24 -10.97 -3.47 -10.94
N LYS A 25 -10.79 -4.31 -9.92
CA LYS A 25 -10.00 -3.99 -8.74
C LYS A 25 -8.59 -4.52 -8.92
N ALA A 26 -7.62 -3.60 -9.02
CA ALA A 26 -6.21 -3.96 -9.02
C ALA A 26 -5.83 -4.68 -7.70
N GLY A 27 -4.96 -5.69 -7.83
CA GLY A 27 -4.29 -6.32 -6.69
C GLY A 27 -3.09 -5.51 -6.23
N ILE A 28 -2.25 -6.12 -5.39
CA ILE A 28 -0.99 -5.53 -4.94
C ILE A 28 0.17 -6.16 -5.72
N PRO A 29 0.84 -5.44 -6.63
CA PRO A 29 1.96 -5.98 -7.41
C PRO A 29 3.08 -6.62 -6.57
N LEU A 30 3.43 -6.04 -5.42
CA LEU A 30 4.45 -6.62 -4.52
C LEU A 30 3.99 -7.88 -3.77
N GLN A 31 2.75 -8.31 -3.93
CA GLN A 31 2.18 -9.51 -3.30
C GLN A 31 2.29 -9.53 -1.77
N LYS A 32 2.32 -8.33 -1.15
CA LYS A 32 2.49 -8.15 0.30
C LYS A 32 1.59 -7.00 0.77
N LEU A 33 0.91 -7.20 1.90
CA LEU A 33 0.27 -6.10 2.63
C LEU A 33 1.34 -5.25 3.33
N ALA A 34 1.23 -3.93 3.17
CA ALA A 34 2.07 -3.01 3.93
C ALA A 34 1.80 -3.15 5.44
N THR A 35 2.86 -3.15 6.24
CA THR A 35 2.77 -3.07 7.69
C THR A 35 2.95 -1.61 8.15
N PRO A 36 2.60 -1.27 9.40
CA PRO A 36 2.89 0.06 9.94
C PRO A 36 4.37 0.45 9.84
N GLU A 37 5.27 -0.53 9.98
CA GLU A 37 6.72 -0.34 9.86
C GLU A 37 7.14 0.06 8.45
N ASP A 38 6.52 -0.51 7.40
CA ASP A 38 6.79 -0.11 6.01
C ASP A 38 6.51 1.40 5.81
N ILE A 39 5.47 1.93 6.46
CA ILE A 39 5.13 3.37 6.42
C ILE A 39 6.11 4.19 7.26
N ALA A 40 6.45 3.71 8.46
CA ALA A 40 7.36 4.40 9.38
C ALA A 40 8.75 4.60 8.74
N GLU A 41 9.28 3.59 8.06
CA GLU A 41 10.57 3.68 7.37
C GLU A 41 10.56 4.72 6.25
N ALA A 42 9.47 4.82 5.47
CA ALA A 42 9.32 5.85 4.46
C ALA A 42 9.27 7.27 5.08
N VAL A 43 8.58 7.42 6.22
CA VAL A 43 8.55 8.69 6.97
C VAL A 43 9.94 9.05 7.49
N VAL A 44 10.66 8.11 8.09
CA VAL A 44 12.03 8.32 8.59
C VAL A 44 12.96 8.74 7.45
N PHE A 45 12.84 8.13 6.27
CA PHE A 45 13.58 8.56 5.08
C PHE A 45 13.26 10.01 4.71
N LEU A 46 11.98 10.38 4.63
CA LEU A 46 11.56 11.74 4.25
C LEU A 46 11.98 12.80 5.27
N LEU A 47 12.13 12.43 6.55
CA LEU A 47 12.64 13.32 7.60
C LEU A 47 14.17 13.43 7.62
N SER A 48 14.89 12.60 6.86
CA SER A 48 16.34 12.58 6.84
C SER A 48 16.94 13.54 5.81
N ASP A 49 18.21 13.91 5.99
CA ASP A 49 18.98 14.70 5.02
C ASP A 49 19.05 14.06 3.62
N ARG A 50 18.80 12.74 3.52
CA ARG A 50 18.80 12.02 2.24
C ARG A 50 17.63 12.44 1.34
N ALA A 51 16.58 13.02 1.89
CA ALA A 51 15.43 13.51 1.15
C ALA A 51 15.48 15.03 0.89
N ALA A 52 16.63 15.70 1.09
CA ALA A 52 16.76 17.17 1.05
C ALA A 52 16.32 17.86 -0.25
N HIS A 53 16.13 17.12 -1.35
CA HIS A 53 15.66 17.64 -2.63
C HIS A 53 14.26 17.15 -3.03
N ILE A 54 13.53 16.54 -2.10
CA ILE A 54 12.17 16.04 -2.31
C ILE A 54 11.20 17.03 -1.66
N THR A 55 10.30 17.61 -2.45
CA THR A 55 9.25 18.52 -1.96
C THR A 55 8.00 18.42 -2.82
N MET A 56 6.84 18.77 -2.25
CA MET A 56 5.54 18.83 -2.93
C MET A 56 5.21 17.58 -3.76
N THR A 57 5.51 16.39 -3.23
CA THR A 57 5.24 15.13 -3.90
C THR A 57 4.41 14.20 -3.02
N ASP A 58 3.54 13.41 -3.66
CA ASP A 58 2.86 12.30 -3.03
C ASP A 58 3.75 11.05 -3.12
N LEU A 59 4.13 10.47 -1.98
CA LEU A 59 4.83 9.19 -1.93
C LEU A 59 3.86 8.07 -1.57
N TYR A 60 3.59 7.18 -2.54
CA TYR A 60 2.82 5.97 -2.31
C TYR A 60 3.69 4.88 -1.67
N VAL A 61 3.21 4.34 -0.55
CA VAL A 61 3.86 3.23 0.17
C VAL A 61 2.84 2.10 0.35
N ASP A 62 2.41 1.53 -0.77
CA ASP A 62 1.26 0.63 -0.84
C ASP A 62 1.51 -0.63 -1.67
N GLY A 63 2.77 -0.92 -1.98
CA GLY A 63 3.17 -2.06 -2.80
C GLY A 63 2.65 -2.03 -4.24
N GLY A 64 2.22 -0.86 -4.73
CA GLY A 64 1.67 -0.65 -6.07
C GLY A 64 0.15 -0.88 -6.15
N ALA A 65 -0.54 -0.96 -5.01
CA ALA A 65 -2.00 -1.12 -4.98
C ALA A 65 -2.73 0.05 -5.67
N THR A 66 -2.19 1.26 -5.56
CA THR A 66 -2.67 2.42 -6.29
C THR A 66 -2.09 2.42 -7.70
N LEU A 67 -2.87 1.94 -8.66
CA LEU A 67 -2.57 2.12 -10.07
C LEU A 67 -3.03 3.52 -10.51
N ARG A 68 -2.10 4.47 -10.71
CA ARG A 68 -2.37 5.70 -11.47
C ARG A 68 -2.07 5.41 -12.94
N ALA A 69 -3.13 5.36 -13.77
CA ALA A 69 -3.03 5.40 -15.22
C ALA A 69 -3.11 6.84 -15.71
#